data_AF-A0A1E1JYH8-F1
#
_entry.id   AF-A0A1E1JYH8-F1
#
_cell.length_a   1.000
_cell.length_b   1.000
_cell.length_c   1.000
_cell.angle_alpha   90.00
_cell.angle_beta   90.00
_cell.angle_gamma   90.00
#
_symmetry.space_group_name_H-M   'P 1'
#
loop_
_entity.id
_entity.type
_entity.pdbx_description
1 polymer ?
#
loop_
_entity_poly.entity_id
_entity_poly.type
_entity_poly.pdbx_seq_one_letter_code
_entity_poly.pdbx_strand_id
1 'polypeptide(L)'
;MPGNTAVIIIDPYNDFLHPKGKLNGLLADSLKETDTITHLREMVTAARANKIPIYYGLHQQAKPGFLAGWNHATPLQQSQKENVAFDEGSWGVNIYEGLEPSRENGDVIVSKHWCSSGYHVTLLKDATAGFTIEQKNAATDLIWPLFAHEVKTVGEWIKTL
;
A
#
# COMPACT_ATOMS: atom_id res chain seq x y z
N MET A 1 10.66 24.01 16.22
CA MET A 1 9.24 23.98 15.81
C MET A 1 8.84 22.52 15.69
N PRO A 2 7.59 22.11 16.02
CA PRO A 2 7.11 20.80 15.60
C PRO A 2 7.26 20.72 14.07
N GLY A 3 7.91 19.68 13.55
CA GLY A 3 8.14 19.55 12.12
C GLY A 3 6.81 19.34 11.37
N ASN A 4 6.63 20.00 10.23
CA ASN A 4 5.49 19.78 9.32
C ASN A 4 5.67 18.48 8.49
N THR A 5 6.33 17.49 9.07
CA THR A 5 6.81 16.29 8.37
C THR A 5 6.43 15.07 9.19
N ALA A 6 5.92 14.06 8.49
CA ALA A 6 5.68 12.73 9.02
C ALA A 6 6.15 11.71 7.98
N VAL A 7 6.51 10.52 8.44
CA VAL A 7 6.77 9.36 7.57
C VAL A 7 5.50 8.50 7.55
N ILE A 8 5.17 7.95 6.39
CA ILE A 8 4.16 6.90 6.28
C ILE A 8 4.85 5.62 5.77
N ILE A 9 4.77 4.54 6.53
CA ILE A 9 5.22 3.20 6.10
C ILE A 9 3.99 2.37 5.78
N ILE A 10 3.92 1.87 4.55
CA ILE A 10 2.82 1.03 4.08
C ILE A 10 3.25 -0.43 4.11
N ASP A 11 2.41 -1.26 4.70
CA ASP A 11 2.50 -2.72 4.72
C ASP A 11 3.89 -3.30 5.03
N PRO A 12 4.58 -2.90 6.11
CA PRO A 12 5.87 -3.50 6.48
C PRO A 12 5.68 -4.90 7.10
N TYR A 13 4.84 -5.74 6.49
CA TYR A 13 4.52 -7.09 6.96
C TYR A 13 5.58 -8.11 6.54
N ASN A 14 5.76 -9.14 7.36
CA ASN A 14 6.61 -10.29 7.04
C ASN A 14 6.20 -10.96 5.73
N ASP A 15 4.90 -11.03 5.42
CA ASP A 15 4.40 -11.61 4.18
C ASP A 15 5.01 -10.96 2.93
N PHE A 16 5.35 -9.67 2.99
CA PHE A 16 6.06 -8.96 1.94
C PHE A 16 7.58 -9.02 2.10
N LEU A 17 8.07 -8.68 3.29
CA LEU A 17 9.47 -8.30 3.49
C LEU A 17 10.39 -9.46 3.89
N HIS A 18 9.85 -10.53 4.48
CA HIS A 18 10.66 -11.65 4.93
C HIS A 18 10.81 -12.72 3.84
N PRO A 19 12.00 -13.35 3.66
CA PRO A 19 12.21 -14.43 2.69
C PRO A 19 11.27 -15.66 2.79
N LYS A 20 10.50 -15.76 3.87
CA LYS A 20 9.53 -16.84 4.14
C LYS A 20 8.08 -16.34 4.09
N GLY A 21 7.88 -15.06 3.80
CA GLY A 21 6.58 -14.44 3.65
C GLY A 21 5.88 -14.94 2.39
N LYS A 22 4.56 -15.04 2.44
CA LYS A 22 3.75 -15.62 1.35
C LYS A 22 3.88 -14.87 0.03
N LEU A 23 4.13 -13.56 0.07
CA LEU A 23 4.24 -12.69 -1.11
C LEU A 23 5.68 -12.32 -1.45
N ASN A 24 6.64 -12.63 -0.59
CA ASN A 24 8.04 -12.24 -0.79
C ASN A 24 8.63 -12.80 -2.08
N GLY A 25 8.23 -14.00 -2.51
CA GLY A 25 8.70 -14.58 -3.78
C GLY A 25 8.42 -13.72 -5.02
N LEU A 26 7.41 -12.85 -4.96
CA LEU A 26 7.09 -11.90 -6.04
C LEU A 26 7.93 -10.62 -5.99
N LEU A 27 8.59 -10.36 -4.86
CA LEU A 27 9.29 -9.11 -4.56
C LEU A 27 10.78 -9.31 -4.31
N ALA A 28 11.25 -10.54 -4.10
CA ALA A 28 12.58 -10.84 -3.58
C ALA A 28 13.72 -10.22 -4.41
N ASP A 29 13.64 -10.32 -5.74
CA ASP A 29 14.65 -9.73 -6.63
C ASP A 29 14.67 -8.21 -6.53
N SER A 30 13.49 -7.57 -6.52
CA SER A 30 13.38 -6.11 -6.37
C SER A 30 13.86 -5.64 -5.01
N LEU A 31 13.49 -6.32 -3.92
CA LEU A 31 13.92 -6.01 -2.56
C LEU A 31 15.44 -6.09 -2.43
N LYS A 32 16.05 -7.10 -3.08
CA LYS A 32 17.50 -7.29 -3.10
C LYS A 32 18.20 -6.22 -3.94
N GLU A 33 17.73 -5.98 -5.16
CA GLU A 33 18.38 -5.03 -6.08
C GLU A 33 18.35 -3.59 -5.57
N THR A 34 17.31 -3.23 -4.80
CA THR A 34 17.13 -1.88 -4.24
C THR A 34 17.62 -1.73 -2.80
N ASP A 35 18.12 -2.81 -2.18
CA ASP A 35 18.49 -2.86 -0.76
C ASP A 35 17.39 -2.30 0.17
N THR A 36 16.12 -2.58 -0.17
CA THR A 36 14.95 -1.94 0.44
C THR A 36 14.92 -2.10 1.96
N ILE A 37 15.26 -3.28 2.48
CA ILE A 37 15.20 -3.56 3.92
C ILE A 37 16.20 -2.71 4.71
N THR A 38 17.41 -2.52 4.19
CA THR A 38 18.43 -1.69 4.80
C THR A 38 17.96 -0.23 4.84
N HIS A 39 17.50 0.30 3.71
CA HIS A 39 16.99 1.66 3.62
C HIS A 39 15.78 1.92 4.53
N LEU A 40 14.86 0.96 4.67
CA LEU A 40 13.72 1.07 5.59
C LEU A 40 14.19 1.22 7.05
N ARG A 41 15.20 0.45 7.47
CA ARG A 41 15.77 0.52 8.82
C ARG A 41 16.51 1.83 9.08
N GLU A 42 17.29 2.29 8.11
CA GLU A 42 17.98 3.58 8.17
C GLU A 42 16.97 4.73 8.29
N MET A 43 15.91 4.70 7.48
CA MET A 43 14.85 5.71 7.51
C MET A 43 14.14 5.73 8.87
N VAL A 44 13.76 4.57 9.41
CA VAL A 44 13.14 4.48 10.75
C VAL A 44 14.08 5.04 11.83
N THR A 45 15.37 4.70 11.76
CA THR A 45 16.38 5.20 12.69
C THR A 45 16.52 6.72 12.60
N ALA A 46 16.59 7.27 11.38
CA ALA A 46 16.72 8.70 11.13
C ALA A 46 15.46 9.48 11.57
N ALA A 47 14.27 8.96 11.27
CA ALA A 47 13.01 9.55 11.71
C ALA A 47 12.96 9.67 13.23
N ARG A 48 13.34 8.60 13.94
CA ARG A 48 13.38 8.57 15.41
C ARG A 48 14.41 9.52 16.01
N ALA A 49 15.62 9.57 15.44
CA ALA A 49 16.66 10.48 15.87
C ALA A 49 16.23 11.95 15.76
N ASN A 50 15.41 12.27 14.76
CA ASN A 50 14.90 13.61 14.49
C ASN A 50 13.49 13.87 15.04
N LYS A 51 12.93 12.94 15.84
CA LYS A 51 11.57 13.06 16.43
C LYS A 51 10.48 13.30 15.38
N ILE A 52 10.62 12.66 14.22
CA ILE A 52 9.61 12.63 13.17
C ILE A 52 8.70 11.43 13.45
N PRO A 53 7.37 11.64 13.58
CA PRO A 53 6.43 10.55 13.82
C PRO A 53 6.29 9.67 12.57
N ILE A 54 6.15 8.36 12.79
CA ILE A 54 5.93 7.37 11.74
C ILE A 54 4.50 6.82 11.83
N TYR A 55 3.76 6.91 10.73
CA TYR A 55 2.40 6.41 10.60
C TYR A 55 2.41 5.11 9.78
N TYR A 56 1.76 4.08 10.29
CA TYR A 56 1.76 2.75 9.70
C TYR A 56 0.42 2.46 9.05
N GLY A 57 0.39 2.47 7.72
CA GLY A 57 -0.74 2.01 6.93
C GLY A 57 -0.61 0.52 6.70
N LEU A 58 -1.44 -0.27 7.38
CA LEU A 58 -1.32 -1.73 7.36
C LEU A 58 -2.41 -2.37 6.50
N HIS A 59 -2.09 -3.47 5.83
CA HIS A 59 -3.03 -4.16 4.99
C HIS A 59 -4.14 -4.81 5.81
N GLN A 60 -5.35 -4.80 5.27
CA GLN A 60 -6.47 -5.52 5.86
C GLN A 60 -6.14 -7.01 5.87
N GLN A 61 -6.26 -7.62 7.04
CA GLN A 61 -5.92 -9.02 7.22
C GLN A 61 -7.07 -9.91 6.77
N ALA A 62 -6.72 -10.99 6.08
CA ALA A 62 -7.65 -12.02 5.66
C ALA A 62 -8.13 -12.79 6.89
N LYS A 63 -9.45 -12.98 6.98
CA LYS A 63 -10.11 -13.80 7.99
C LYS A 63 -11.39 -14.37 7.43
N PRO A 64 -12.01 -15.39 8.05
CA PRO A 64 -13.28 -15.92 7.58
C PRO A 64 -14.30 -14.80 7.36
N GLY A 65 -14.81 -14.70 6.13
CA GLY A 65 -15.78 -13.68 5.74
C GLY A 65 -15.23 -12.25 5.55
N PHE A 66 -13.91 -12.03 5.44
CA PHE A 66 -13.39 -10.66 5.28
C PHE A 66 -13.90 -9.94 4.02
N LEU A 67 -14.27 -10.66 2.96
CA LEU A 67 -14.94 -10.12 1.77
C LEU A 67 -16.46 -10.39 1.76
N ALA A 68 -17.06 -10.80 2.88
CA ALA A 68 -18.50 -11.04 2.93
C ALA A 68 -19.26 -9.74 2.63
N GLY A 69 -20.26 -9.82 1.74
CA GLY A 69 -21.03 -8.67 1.28
C GLY A 69 -20.37 -7.85 0.17
N TRP A 70 -19.15 -8.19 -0.26
CA TRP A 70 -18.53 -7.56 -1.43
C TRP A 70 -19.09 -8.18 -2.71
N ASN A 71 -19.83 -7.41 -3.50
CA ASN A 71 -20.35 -7.86 -4.80
C ASN A 71 -19.28 -7.87 -5.90
N HIS A 72 -18.25 -7.02 -5.76
CA HIS A 72 -17.20 -6.84 -6.76
C HIS A 72 -15.82 -6.72 -6.06
N ALA A 73 -15.37 -7.81 -5.44
CA ALA A 73 -14.01 -7.88 -4.90
C ALA A 73 -12.99 -7.72 -6.05
N THR A 74 -11.95 -6.94 -5.80
CA THR A 74 -10.90 -6.67 -6.80
C THR A 74 -10.05 -7.93 -7.03
N PRO A 75 -9.34 -8.06 -8.16
CA PRO A 75 -8.46 -9.21 -8.39
C PRO A 75 -7.41 -9.41 -7.27
N LEU A 76 -6.91 -8.31 -6.68
CA LEU A 76 -5.98 -8.37 -5.56
C LEU A 76 -6.63 -8.93 -4.29
N GLN A 77 -7.88 -8.56 -4.01
CA GLN A 77 -8.63 -9.08 -2.85
C GLN A 77 -9.00 -10.55 -3.04
N GLN A 78 -9.35 -10.94 -4.26
CA GLN A 78 -9.58 -12.35 -4.60
C GLN A 78 -8.30 -13.16 -4.44
N SER A 79 -7.18 -12.67 -4.99
CA SER A 79 -5.85 -13.28 -4.82
C SER A 79 -5.44 -13.36 -3.35
N GLN A 80 -5.69 -12.33 -2.54
CA GLN A 80 -5.43 -12.35 -1.11
C GLN A 80 -6.19 -13.49 -0.42
N LYS A 81 -7.46 -13.67 -0.78
CA LYS A 81 -8.31 -14.75 -0.26
C LYS A 81 -7.79 -16.13 -0.69
N GLU A 82 -7.44 -16.30 -1.96
CA GLU A 82 -6.99 -17.59 -2.53
C GLU A 82 -5.62 -18.02 -2.01
N ASN A 83 -4.68 -17.08 -1.92
CA ASN A 83 -3.31 -17.33 -1.43
C ASN A 83 -3.20 -17.24 0.09
N VAL A 84 -4.31 -16.92 0.77
CA VAL A 84 -4.37 -16.72 2.23
C VAL A 84 -3.30 -15.72 2.69
N ALA A 85 -3.07 -14.67 1.90
CA ALA A 85 -2.11 -13.64 2.22
C ALA A 85 -2.67 -12.72 3.32
N PHE A 86 -1.78 -12.25 4.20
CA PHE A 86 -2.13 -11.46 5.36
C PHE A 86 -3.14 -12.14 6.29
N ASP A 87 -2.98 -13.44 6.50
CA ASP A 87 -3.85 -14.23 7.37
C ASP A 87 -3.85 -13.70 8.81
N GLU A 88 -5.02 -13.34 9.35
CA GLU A 88 -5.18 -12.72 10.65
C GLU A 88 -4.63 -13.65 11.75
N GLY A 89 -3.73 -13.12 12.57
CA GLY A 89 -3.06 -13.88 13.63
C GLY A 89 -1.88 -14.75 13.17
N SER A 90 -1.58 -14.81 11.87
CA SER A 90 -0.38 -15.47 11.37
C SER A 90 0.89 -14.65 11.62
N TRP A 91 2.05 -15.29 11.58
CA TRP A 91 3.34 -14.59 11.63
C TRP A 91 3.56 -13.65 10.43
N GLY A 92 2.92 -13.95 9.28
CA GLY A 92 3.02 -13.15 8.06
C GLY A 92 2.50 -11.72 8.22
N VAL A 93 1.54 -11.49 9.12
CA VAL A 93 0.96 -10.16 9.40
C VAL A 93 1.63 -9.40 10.54
N ASN A 94 2.70 -9.95 11.11
CA ASN A 94 3.52 -9.20 12.04
C ASN A 94 4.34 -8.17 11.24
N ILE A 95 4.52 -6.98 11.82
CA ILE A 95 5.45 -5.99 11.28
C ILE A 95 6.86 -6.59 11.30
N TYR A 96 7.58 -6.38 10.20
CA TYR A 96 8.92 -6.88 9.98
C TYR A 96 9.89 -6.36 11.06
N GLU A 97 10.76 -7.25 11.51
CA GLU A 97 11.65 -7.00 12.64
C GLU A 97 12.53 -5.75 12.43
N GLY A 98 12.45 -4.84 13.41
CA GLY A 98 13.15 -3.56 13.42
C GLY A 98 12.34 -2.40 12.85
N LEU A 99 11.15 -2.66 12.29
CA LEU A 99 10.25 -1.64 11.77
C LEU A 99 9.03 -1.40 12.66
N GLU A 100 8.95 -2.01 13.84
CA GLU A 100 7.80 -1.90 14.74
C GLU A 100 7.59 -0.47 15.26
N PRO A 101 6.34 0.00 15.46
CA PRO A 101 6.06 1.35 15.92
C PRO A 101 6.58 1.60 17.35
N SER A 102 7.13 2.79 17.57
CA SER A 102 7.52 3.29 18.89
C SER A 102 6.57 4.39 19.36
N ARG A 103 5.79 4.10 20.42
CA ARG A 103 4.91 5.11 21.05
C ARG A 103 5.68 6.29 21.61
N GLU A 104 6.91 6.06 22.09
CA GLU A 104 7.78 7.13 22.61
C GLU A 104 8.22 8.11 21.52
N ASN A 105 8.31 7.65 20.27
CA ASN A 105 8.56 8.51 19.12
C ASN A 105 7.30 9.22 18.60
N GLY A 106 6.11 8.86 19.11
CA GLY A 106 4.84 9.33 18.60
C GLY A 106 4.35 8.57 17.37
N ASP A 107 4.82 7.33 17.15
CA ASP A 107 4.39 6.51 16.02
C ASP A 107 2.93 6.06 16.20
N VAL A 108 2.21 5.94 15.07
CA VAL A 108 0.78 5.62 15.06
C VAL A 108 0.50 4.50 14.07
N ILE A 109 -0.19 3.45 14.51
CA ILE A 109 -0.84 2.51 13.58
C ILE A 109 -2.17 3.13 13.16
N VAL A 110 -2.33 3.45 11.87
CA VAL A 110 -3.59 3.95 11.33
C VAL A 110 -4.56 2.80 11.05
N SER A 111 -5.78 3.09 10.60
CA SER A 111 -6.72 2.05 10.20
C SER A 111 -6.14 1.19 9.08
N LYS A 112 -6.37 -0.11 9.14
CA LYS A 112 -5.99 -1.02 8.06
C LYS A 112 -6.71 -0.66 6.75
N HIS A 113 -6.07 -0.88 5.62
CA HIS A 113 -6.62 -0.59 4.29
C HIS A 113 -6.85 -1.86 3.46
N TRP A 114 -7.85 -1.83 2.58
CA TRP A 114 -8.28 -3.00 1.79
C TRP A 114 -7.51 -3.25 0.50
N CYS A 115 -6.61 -2.32 0.13
CA CYS A 115 -5.67 -2.32 -0.99
C CYS A 115 -4.81 -1.05 -0.83
N SER A 116 -3.98 -0.69 -1.82
CA SER A 116 -3.40 0.65 -1.96
C SER A 116 -4.44 1.79 -2.09
N SER A 117 -5.74 1.45 -2.19
CA SER A 117 -6.88 2.36 -2.13
C SER A 117 -8.10 1.63 -1.55
N GLY A 118 -8.84 2.22 -0.62
CA GLY A 118 -9.95 1.56 0.10
C GLY A 118 -11.22 1.26 -0.71
N TYR A 119 -11.21 1.49 -2.02
CA TYR A 119 -12.35 1.34 -2.93
C TYR A 119 -11.88 0.84 -4.31
N HIS A 120 -12.79 0.29 -5.11
CA HIS A 120 -12.53 0.13 -6.55
C HIS A 120 -12.42 1.53 -7.18
N VAL A 121 -11.21 1.91 -7.57
CA VAL A 121 -10.91 3.26 -8.09
C VAL A 121 -10.93 3.25 -9.61
N THR A 122 -11.94 3.91 -10.20
CA THR A 122 -11.96 4.26 -11.62
C THR A 122 -11.60 5.74 -11.75
N LEU A 123 -10.51 6.06 -12.46
CA LEU A 123 -10.09 7.43 -12.75
C LEU A 123 -10.53 7.86 -14.15
N LEU A 124 -11.08 9.08 -14.27
CA LEU A 124 -11.62 9.62 -15.51
C LEU A 124 -10.57 10.53 -16.19
N LYS A 125 -9.87 10.01 -17.20
CA LYS A 125 -8.66 10.63 -17.80
C LYS A 125 -8.93 11.85 -18.69
N ASP A 126 -10.17 12.07 -19.11
CA ASP A 126 -10.62 13.22 -19.90
C ASP A 126 -11.46 14.21 -19.06
N ALA A 127 -11.61 13.95 -17.75
CA ALA A 127 -12.21 14.85 -16.77
C ALA A 127 -11.16 15.32 -15.74
N THR A 128 -9.93 15.56 -16.18
CA THR A 128 -8.81 16.00 -15.35
C THR A 128 -7.96 17.03 -16.08
N ALA A 129 -7.28 17.90 -15.34
CA ALA A 129 -6.35 18.89 -15.86
C ALA A 129 -4.99 18.78 -15.16
N GLY A 130 -3.90 19.06 -15.89
CA GLY A 130 -2.56 19.22 -15.34
C GLY A 130 -2.02 20.62 -15.66
N PHE A 131 -0.92 21.04 -15.02
CA PHE A 131 -0.29 22.34 -15.33
C PHE A 131 0.31 22.38 -16.73
N THR A 132 0.68 21.22 -17.29
CA THR A 132 1.01 21.05 -18.72
C THR A 132 0.35 19.80 -19.30
N ILE A 133 0.30 19.72 -20.63
CA ILE A 133 -0.24 18.55 -21.35
C ILE A 133 0.63 17.31 -21.06
N GLU A 134 1.95 17.47 -21.04
CA GLU A 134 2.90 16.39 -20.78
C GLU A 134 2.69 15.81 -19.39
N GLN A 135 2.52 16.67 -18.37
CA GLN A 135 2.25 16.23 -17.01
C GLN A 135 0.91 15.51 -16.89
N LYS A 136 -0.14 16.03 -17.54
CA LYS A 136 -1.45 15.39 -17.58
C LYS A 136 -1.34 14.00 -18.21
N ASN A 137 -0.66 13.87 -19.34
CA ASN A 137 -0.53 12.59 -20.05
C ASN A 137 0.33 11.59 -19.26
N ALA A 138 1.43 12.04 -18.65
CA ALA A 138 2.23 11.19 -17.78
C ALA A 138 1.41 10.65 -16.60
N ALA A 139 0.58 11.50 -15.99
CA ALA A 139 -0.34 11.09 -14.96
C ALA A 139 -1.34 10.04 -15.47
N THR A 140 -2.06 10.32 -16.57
CA THR A 140 -3.15 9.46 -17.04
C THR A 140 -2.69 8.15 -17.69
N ASP A 141 -1.53 8.16 -18.34
CA ASP A 141 -1.11 7.07 -19.22
C ASP A 141 -0.03 6.19 -18.59
N LEU A 142 0.73 6.73 -17.62
CA LEU A 142 1.82 6.00 -16.97
C LEU A 142 1.57 5.75 -15.49
N ILE A 143 1.14 6.77 -14.75
CA ILE A 143 1.12 6.72 -13.28
C ILE A 143 -0.20 6.15 -12.74
N TRP A 144 -1.33 6.63 -13.24
CA TRP A 144 -2.66 6.20 -12.79
C TRP A 144 -2.94 4.70 -12.97
N PRO A 145 -2.53 4.05 -14.08
CA PRO A 145 -2.68 2.59 -14.22
C PRO A 145 -1.93 1.76 -13.18
N LEU A 146 -0.97 2.35 -12.44
CA LEU A 146 -0.21 1.64 -11.41
C LEU A 146 -1.01 1.42 -10.13
N PHE A 147 -2.08 2.20 -9.88
CA PHE A 147 -2.83 2.14 -8.62
C PHE A 147 -4.35 2.28 -8.76
N ALA A 148 -4.86 2.77 -9.90
CA ALA A 148 -6.28 2.73 -10.21
C ALA A 148 -6.65 1.37 -10.82
N HIS A 149 -7.87 0.91 -10.54
CA HIS A 149 -8.39 -0.35 -11.10
C HIS A 149 -8.79 -0.17 -12.57
N GLU A 150 -9.25 1.03 -12.91
CA GLU A 150 -9.60 1.42 -14.27
C GLU A 150 -9.18 2.86 -14.52
N VAL A 151 -8.73 3.13 -15.74
CA VAL A 151 -8.55 4.49 -16.24
C VAL A 151 -9.40 4.62 -17.50
N LYS A 152 -10.51 5.35 -17.41
CA LYS A 152 -11.54 5.47 -18.46
C LYS A 152 -11.71 6.92 -18.89
N THR A 153 -12.25 7.12 -20.08
CA THR A 153 -12.92 8.38 -20.42
C THR A 153 -14.29 8.47 -19.75
N VAL A 154 -14.84 9.66 -19.60
CA VAL A 154 -16.22 9.86 -19.12
C VAL A 154 -17.19 9.07 -19.99
N GLY A 155 -17.01 9.09 -21.32
CA GLY A 155 -17.87 8.35 -22.25
C GLY A 155 -17.78 6.83 -22.10
N GLU A 156 -16.59 6.28 -21.82
CA GLU A 156 -16.43 4.85 -21.51
C GLU A 156 -17.07 4.48 -20.18
N TRP A 157 -16.93 5.32 -19.16
CA TRP A 157 -17.55 5.08 -17.85
C TRP A 157 -19.08 5.12 -17.89
N ILE A 158 -19.67 6.08 -18.61
CA ILE A 158 -21.14 6.17 -18.77
C ILE A 158 -21.72 4.89 -19.39
N LYS A 159 -21.00 4.24 -20.31
CA LYS A 159 -21.42 2.97 -20.92
C LYS A 159 -21.37 1.77 -19.95
N THR A 160 -20.71 1.92 -18.80
CA THR A 160 -20.61 0.89 -17.76
C THR A 160 -21.62 1.03 -16.63
N LEU A 161 -22.46 2.08 -16.68
CA LEU A 161 -23.66 2.23 -15.85
C LEU A 161 -24.82 1.44 -16.46
#